data_AF-A0A2G9FYC7-F1
#
_entry.id   AF-A0A2G9FYC7-F1
#
_cell.length_a   1.000
_cell.length_b   1.000
_cell.length_c   1.000
_cell.angle_alpha   90.00
_cell.angle_beta   90.00
_cell.angle_gamma   90.00
#
_symmetry.space_group_name_H-M   'P 1'
#
loop_
_entity.id
_entity.type
_entity.pdbx_description
1 polymer ?
#
loop_
_entity_poly.entity_id
_entity_poly.type
_entity_poly.pdbx_seq_one_letter_code
_entity_poly.pdbx_strand_id
1 'polypeptide(L)'
;MLQLAASQRMNTDARRAVFCVIMSADDYIDAFEKILRLDLPGKQDREIMRVLVECCLQEKVFNKYYCVLASKLCSYDKNHKFTLQYCLWDHFKELESMSLIRSMHLSKFVAEMVASFSLSLAVLKSVDLNDPVHLNPKRIMHFRMLFEAIFEFPNKLVWNIFTRIAVTPEYESLRSGIEFFIRKYVVGVQKSLASKFKIARKALNNVEGIVM
;
A
#
# COMPACT_ATOMS: atom_id res chain seq x y z
N MET A 1 -22.37 13.50 8.31
CA MET A 1 -21.60 13.01 7.15
C MET A 1 -20.87 14.13 6.40
N LEU A 2 -21.56 15.21 6.01
CA LEU A 2 -20.94 16.33 5.27
C LEU A 2 -19.82 17.08 6.03
N GLN A 3 -19.96 17.26 7.35
CA GLN A 3 -18.91 17.89 8.18
C GLN A 3 -17.64 17.03 8.28
N LEU A 4 -17.78 15.70 8.34
CA LEU A 4 -16.65 14.77 8.29
C LEU A 4 -16.00 14.80 6.90
N ALA A 5 -16.80 14.81 5.83
CA ALA A 5 -16.28 14.92 4.47
C ALA A 5 -15.42 16.20 4.28
N ALA A 6 -15.85 17.34 4.83
CA ALA A 6 -15.10 18.58 4.80
C ALA A 6 -13.76 18.49 5.56
N SER A 7 -13.73 17.84 6.72
CA SER A 7 -12.47 17.64 7.48
C SER A 7 -11.50 16.69 6.76
N GLN A 8 -11.99 15.83 5.86
CA GLN A 8 -11.17 14.92 5.05
C GLN A 8 -10.80 15.46 3.66
N ARG A 9 -10.94 16.77 3.42
CA ARG A 9 -10.65 17.40 2.12
C ARG A 9 -11.49 16.83 0.96
N MET A 10 -12.75 16.43 1.23
CA MET A 10 -13.71 16.02 0.20
C MET A 10 -14.34 17.26 -0.44
N ASN A 11 -13.52 18.00 -1.18
CA ASN A 11 -13.85 19.36 -1.63
C ASN A 11 -14.66 19.39 -2.94
N THR A 12 -14.73 18.28 -3.68
CA THR A 12 -15.48 18.16 -4.94
C THR A 12 -16.71 17.27 -4.78
N ASP A 13 -17.70 17.42 -5.66
CA ASP A 13 -18.90 16.57 -5.64
C ASP A 13 -18.57 15.10 -5.84
N ALA A 14 -17.65 14.78 -6.75
CA ALA A 14 -17.16 13.41 -6.95
C ALA A 14 -16.56 12.83 -5.65
N ARG A 15 -15.72 13.58 -4.95
CA ARG A 15 -15.12 13.13 -3.69
C ARG A 15 -16.17 12.92 -2.60
N ARG A 16 -17.14 13.84 -2.49
CA ARG A 16 -18.25 13.72 -1.53
C ARG A 16 -19.12 12.51 -1.83
N ALA A 17 -19.47 12.27 -3.09
CA ALA A 17 -20.28 11.13 -3.51
C ALA A 17 -19.60 9.81 -3.17
N VAL A 18 -18.33 9.64 -3.55
CA VAL A 18 -17.54 8.45 -3.19
C VAL A 18 -17.44 8.27 -1.68
N PHE A 19 -17.14 9.34 -0.94
CA PHE A 19 -17.03 9.30 0.52
C PHE A 19 -18.33 8.82 1.17
N CYS A 20 -19.47 9.39 0.75
CA CYS A 20 -20.78 8.98 1.25
C CYS A 20 -21.05 7.51 0.98
N VAL A 21 -20.74 7.00 -0.21
CA VAL A 21 -20.89 5.57 -0.53
C VAL A 21 -20.01 4.72 0.38
N ILE A 22 -18.71 5.01 0.47
CA ILE A 22 -17.76 4.23 1.26
C ILE A 22 -18.14 4.17 2.75
N MET A 23 -18.65 5.27 3.30
CA MET A 23 -18.98 5.40 4.72
C MET A 23 -20.38 4.89 5.09
N SER A 24 -21.26 4.71 4.10
CA SER A 24 -22.64 4.23 4.32
C SER A 24 -22.89 2.81 3.82
N ALA A 25 -21.88 2.18 3.24
CA ALA A 25 -21.99 0.81 2.76
C ALA A 25 -22.01 -0.20 3.91
N ASP A 26 -22.80 -1.26 3.75
CA ASP A 26 -22.90 -2.33 4.75
C ASP A 26 -21.64 -3.20 4.74
N ASP A 27 -21.12 -3.48 3.54
CA ASP A 27 -19.87 -4.21 3.33
C ASP A 27 -19.15 -3.75 2.05
N TYR A 28 -18.05 -4.43 1.70
CA TYR A 28 -17.24 -4.06 0.54
C TYR A 28 -17.91 -4.39 -0.80
N ILE A 29 -18.84 -5.34 -0.87
CA ILE A 29 -19.57 -5.68 -2.09
C ILE A 29 -20.61 -4.59 -2.35
N ASP A 30 -21.36 -4.21 -1.33
CA ASP A 30 -22.32 -3.11 -1.40
C ASP A 30 -21.63 -1.79 -1.77
N ALA A 31 -20.49 -1.48 -1.13
CA ALA A 31 -19.67 -0.32 -1.48
C ALA A 31 -19.22 -0.36 -2.96
N PHE A 32 -18.73 -1.50 -3.42
CA PHE A 32 -18.27 -1.69 -4.79
C PHE A 32 -19.41 -1.46 -5.79
N GLU A 33 -20.57 -2.09 -5.60
CA GLU A 33 -21.72 -1.92 -6.49
C GLU A 33 -22.22 -0.47 -6.52
N LYS A 34 -22.34 0.17 -5.35
CA LYS A 34 -22.76 1.58 -5.26
C LYS A 34 -21.75 2.53 -5.90
N ILE A 35 -20.45 2.27 -5.78
CA ILE A 35 -19.40 3.05 -6.46
C ILE A 35 -19.55 2.95 -7.97
N LEU A 36 -19.78 1.75 -8.52
CA LEU A 36 -19.97 1.59 -9.97
C LEU A 36 -21.20 2.33 -10.49
N ARG A 37 -22.26 2.43 -9.68
CA ARG A 37 -23.48 3.18 -10.02
C ARG A 37 -23.29 4.71 -9.99
N LEU A 38 -22.20 5.23 -9.44
CA LEU A 38 -21.91 6.67 -9.49
C LEU A 38 -21.57 7.14 -10.91
N ASP A 39 -21.13 6.22 -11.79
CA ASP A 39 -20.79 6.47 -13.19
C ASP A 39 -19.94 7.74 -13.40
N LEU A 40 -18.86 7.86 -12.59
CA LEU A 40 -18.01 9.05 -12.59
C LEU A 40 -17.26 9.19 -13.92
N PRO A 41 -17.41 10.31 -14.64
CA PRO A 41 -16.88 10.43 -15.99
C PRO A 41 -15.37 10.70 -16.01
N GLY A 42 -14.68 9.98 -16.90
CA GLY A 42 -13.29 10.25 -17.28
C GLY A 42 -12.34 10.35 -16.09
N LYS A 43 -11.65 11.49 -15.94
CA LYS A 43 -10.63 11.67 -14.89
C LYS A 43 -11.20 11.65 -13.45
N GLN A 44 -12.51 11.76 -13.27
CA GLN A 44 -13.13 11.76 -11.94
C GLN A 44 -13.12 10.37 -11.28
N ASP A 45 -13.01 9.27 -12.04
CA ASP A 45 -12.88 7.91 -11.47
C ASP A 45 -11.69 7.83 -10.51
N ARG A 46 -10.64 8.62 -10.78
CA ARG A 46 -9.42 8.62 -9.99
C ARG A 46 -9.66 9.05 -8.54
N GLU A 47 -10.74 9.80 -8.29
CA GLU A 47 -11.13 10.17 -6.95
C GLU A 47 -11.60 8.97 -6.14
N ILE A 48 -12.06 7.88 -6.76
CA ILE A 48 -12.48 6.66 -6.06
C ILE A 48 -11.33 6.14 -5.18
N MET A 49 -10.17 5.88 -5.79
CA MET A 49 -9.00 5.37 -5.07
C MET A 49 -8.42 6.39 -4.10
N ARG A 50 -8.39 7.68 -4.47
CA ARG A 50 -7.87 8.74 -3.60
C ARG A 50 -8.71 8.91 -2.33
N VAL A 51 -10.03 8.88 -2.46
CA VAL A 51 -10.95 8.98 -1.33
C VAL A 51 -10.87 7.71 -0.47
N LEU A 52 -10.87 6.53 -1.08
CA LEU A 52 -10.75 5.26 -0.36
C LEU A 52 -9.52 5.23 0.53
N VAL A 53 -8.35 5.55 -0.03
CA VAL A 53 -7.09 5.59 0.74
C VAL A 53 -7.18 6.64 1.83
N GLU A 54 -7.64 7.85 1.52
CA GLU A 54 -7.76 8.92 2.52
C GLU A 54 -8.62 8.51 3.72
N CYS A 55 -9.77 7.87 3.47
CA CYS A 55 -10.63 7.33 4.53
C CYS A 55 -9.92 6.28 5.37
N CYS A 56 -9.24 5.31 4.74
CA CYS A 56 -8.46 4.29 5.45
C CYS A 56 -7.40 4.90 6.37
N LEU A 57 -6.73 5.95 5.90
CA LEU A 57 -5.66 6.62 6.63
C LEU A 57 -6.16 7.47 7.81
N GLN A 58 -7.43 7.88 7.81
CA GLN A 58 -8.05 8.67 8.87
C GLN A 58 -8.81 7.86 9.92
N GLU A 59 -8.90 6.54 9.74
CA GLU A 59 -9.50 5.66 10.74
C GLU A 59 -8.84 5.80 12.11
N LYS A 60 -9.59 5.47 13.17
CA LYS A 60 -9.02 5.36 14.52
C LYS A 60 -8.24 4.05 14.70
N VAL A 61 -8.72 2.98 14.07
CA VAL A 61 -8.12 1.65 14.07
C VAL A 61 -8.09 1.15 12.64
N PHE A 62 -6.95 0.59 12.22
CA PHE A 62 -6.79 0.06 10.87
C PHE A 62 -7.91 -0.92 10.50
N ASN A 63 -8.65 -0.61 9.43
CA ASN A 63 -9.80 -1.39 8.99
C ASN A 63 -9.51 -2.06 7.65
N LYS A 64 -9.58 -3.41 7.60
CA LYS A 64 -9.32 -4.19 6.39
C LYS A 64 -10.38 -4.03 5.30
N TYR A 65 -11.56 -3.51 5.63
CA TYR A 65 -12.63 -3.18 4.67
C TYR A 65 -12.09 -2.43 3.45
N TYR A 66 -11.31 -1.37 3.68
CA TYR A 66 -10.71 -0.56 2.61
C TYR A 66 -9.76 -1.36 1.72
N CYS A 67 -9.04 -2.34 2.28
CA CYS A 67 -8.10 -3.17 1.53
C CYS A 67 -8.85 -4.14 0.59
N VAL A 68 -9.91 -4.77 1.07
CA VAL A 68 -10.72 -5.69 0.26
C VAL A 68 -11.43 -4.92 -0.86
N LEU A 69 -11.99 -3.74 -0.54
CA LEU A 69 -12.61 -2.86 -1.54
C LEU A 69 -11.60 -2.38 -2.60
N ALA A 70 -10.42 -1.91 -2.19
CA ALA A 70 -9.37 -1.48 -3.12
C ALA A 70 -8.91 -2.63 -4.04
N SER A 71 -8.78 -3.84 -3.50
CA SER A 71 -8.40 -5.02 -4.29
C SER A 71 -9.48 -5.38 -5.31
N LYS A 72 -10.76 -5.34 -4.91
CA LYS A 72 -11.90 -5.58 -5.80
C LYS A 72 -11.92 -4.57 -6.95
N LEU A 73 -11.77 -3.29 -6.65
CA LEU A 73 -11.69 -2.22 -7.65
C LEU A 73 -10.49 -2.40 -8.59
N CYS A 74 -9.30 -2.73 -8.07
CA CYS A 74 -8.12 -2.99 -8.90
C CYS A 74 -8.30 -4.19 -9.83
N SER A 75 -9.07 -5.21 -9.42
CA SER A 75 -9.38 -6.36 -10.27
C SER A 75 -10.41 -6.05 -11.35
N TYR A 76 -11.28 -5.06 -11.10
CA TYR A 76 -12.34 -4.65 -12.02
C TYR A 76 -11.80 -3.77 -13.16
N ASP A 77 -10.99 -2.75 -12.83
CA ASP A 77 -10.37 -1.87 -13.83
C ASP A 77 -8.88 -1.61 -13.51
N LYS A 78 -8.02 -1.80 -14.51
CA LYS A 78 -6.59 -1.50 -14.43
C LYS A 78 -6.30 -0.02 -14.16
N ASN A 79 -7.17 0.91 -14.55
CA ASN A 79 -7.03 2.33 -14.25
C ASN A 79 -7.04 2.61 -12.74
N HIS A 80 -7.83 1.85 -11.99
CA HIS A 80 -7.84 1.95 -10.53
C HIS A 80 -6.50 1.50 -9.93
N LYS A 81 -5.87 0.46 -10.49
CA LYS A 81 -4.52 0.03 -10.07
C LYS A 81 -3.47 1.12 -10.31
N PHE A 82 -3.49 1.76 -11.49
CA PHE A 82 -2.58 2.87 -11.78
C PHE A 82 -2.81 4.05 -10.82
N THR A 83 -4.07 4.43 -10.62
CA THR A 83 -4.42 5.51 -9.70
C THR A 83 -3.97 5.20 -8.28
N LEU A 84 -4.16 3.96 -7.80
CA LEU A 84 -3.69 3.54 -6.48
C LEU A 84 -2.18 3.68 -6.34
N GLN A 85 -1.42 3.23 -7.34
CA GLN A 85 0.04 3.38 -7.35
C GLN A 85 0.47 4.85 -7.24
N TYR A 86 -0.11 5.74 -8.05
CA TYR A 86 0.19 7.18 -7.97
C TYR A 86 -0.24 7.79 -6.63
N CYS A 87 -1.39 7.38 -6.08
CA CYS A 87 -1.87 7.82 -4.77
C CYS A 87 -0.89 7.46 -3.65
N LEU A 88 -0.34 6.23 -3.67
CA LEU A 88 0.65 5.79 -2.69
C LEU A 88 1.96 6.56 -2.83
N TRP A 89 2.41 6.84 -4.07
CA TRP A 89 3.60 7.67 -4.30
C TRP A 89 3.44 9.10 -3.80
N ASP A 90 2.26 9.69 -3.96
CA ASP A 90 1.96 11.02 -3.42
C ASP A 90 2.05 10.98 -1.89
N HIS A 91 1.47 9.97 -1.22
CA HIS A 91 1.60 9.84 0.23
C HIS A 91 3.03 9.55 0.72
N PHE A 92 3.85 8.81 -0.05
CA PHE A 92 5.25 8.58 0.31
C PHE A 92 6.08 9.87 0.35
N LYS A 93 5.73 10.87 -0.48
CA LYS A 93 6.38 12.19 -0.43
C LYS A 93 6.03 12.97 0.84
N GLU A 94 4.88 12.68 1.45
CA GLU A 94 4.34 13.39 2.62
C GLU A 94 4.70 12.74 3.96
N LEU A 95 5.45 11.63 3.99
CA LEU A 95 5.74 10.86 5.21
C LEU A 95 6.40 11.69 6.32
N GLU A 96 7.15 12.74 5.97
CA GLU A 96 7.85 13.60 6.92
C GLU A 96 6.91 14.49 7.75
N SER A 97 5.80 14.93 7.16
CA SER A 97 4.77 15.70 7.85
C SER A 97 3.65 14.81 8.39
N MET A 98 3.59 13.54 7.99
CA MET A 98 2.57 12.59 8.40
C MET A 98 2.65 12.24 9.91
N SER A 99 1.48 12.04 10.52
CA SER A 99 1.36 11.54 11.90
C SER A 99 1.64 10.03 11.95
N LEU A 100 2.05 9.52 13.13
CA LEU A 100 2.45 8.12 13.28
C LEU A 100 1.30 7.13 12.98
N ILE A 101 0.09 7.39 13.50
CA ILE A 101 -1.08 6.52 13.27
C ILE A 101 -1.42 6.45 11.79
N ARG A 102 -1.44 7.60 11.11
CA ARG A 102 -1.68 7.68 9.67
C ARG A 102 -0.63 6.92 8.86
N SER A 103 0.65 7.08 9.23
CA SER A 103 1.76 6.36 8.62
C SER A 103 1.68 4.84 8.85
N MET A 104 1.22 4.41 10.03
CA MET A 104 0.99 3.00 10.34
C MET A 104 -0.15 2.42 9.49
N HIS A 105 -1.26 3.15 9.33
CA HIS A 105 -2.37 2.73 8.48
C HIS A 105 -1.94 2.61 7.02
N LEU A 106 -1.15 3.56 6.52
CA LEU A 106 -0.59 3.49 5.17
C LEU A 106 0.34 2.27 5.00
N SER A 107 1.20 2.01 5.99
CA SER A 107 2.10 0.85 5.96
C SER A 107 1.33 -0.47 5.89
N LYS A 108 0.32 -0.63 6.74
CA LYS A 108 -0.55 -1.83 6.75
C LYS A 108 -1.37 -1.95 5.47
N PHE A 109 -1.90 -0.85 4.96
CA PHE A 109 -2.62 -0.84 3.69
C PHE A 109 -1.74 -1.30 2.53
N VAL A 110 -0.51 -0.77 2.41
CA VAL A 110 0.44 -1.20 1.37
C VAL A 110 0.81 -2.67 1.53
N ALA A 111 1.01 -3.16 2.76
CA ALA A 111 1.26 -4.58 3.03
C ALA A 111 0.13 -5.48 2.51
N GLU A 112 -1.13 -5.12 2.75
CA GLU A 112 -2.30 -5.84 2.25
C GLU A 112 -2.43 -5.75 0.72
N MET A 113 -2.10 -4.61 0.11
CA MET A 113 -2.12 -4.45 -1.37
C MET A 113 -1.08 -5.32 -2.07
N VAL A 114 0.09 -5.52 -1.46
CA VAL A 114 1.10 -6.44 -2.02
C VAL A 114 0.78 -7.89 -1.73
N ALA A 115 0.17 -8.19 -0.58
CA ALA A 115 -0.24 -9.54 -0.18
C ALA A 115 -1.42 -10.08 -1.01
N SER A 116 -2.38 -9.22 -1.36
CA SER A 116 -3.48 -9.54 -2.29
C SER A 116 -3.05 -9.57 -3.76
N PHE A 117 -1.79 -9.26 -4.04
CA PHE A 117 -1.21 -9.12 -5.37
C PHE A 117 -1.81 -8.04 -6.28
N SER A 118 -2.72 -7.21 -5.75
CA SER A 118 -3.25 -6.00 -6.40
C SER A 118 -2.11 -5.08 -6.85
N LEU A 119 -1.09 -4.91 -6.00
CA LEU A 119 0.19 -4.26 -6.31
C LEU A 119 1.35 -5.24 -6.10
N SER A 120 2.52 -4.94 -6.67
CA SER A 120 3.78 -5.62 -6.30
C SER A 120 4.67 -4.66 -5.50
N LEU A 121 5.79 -5.16 -4.97
CA LEU A 121 6.80 -4.33 -4.31
C LEU A 121 7.40 -3.26 -5.24
N ALA A 122 7.16 -3.32 -6.56
CA ALA A 122 7.52 -2.25 -7.49
C ALA A 122 6.88 -0.89 -7.16
N VAL A 123 5.82 -0.86 -6.34
CA VAL A 123 5.27 0.39 -5.79
C VAL A 123 6.31 1.17 -4.98
N LEU A 124 7.35 0.51 -4.44
CA LEU A 124 8.40 1.16 -3.67
C LEU A 124 9.50 1.78 -4.54
N LYS A 125 9.46 1.63 -5.87
CA LYS A 125 10.51 2.16 -6.78
C LYS A 125 10.66 3.69 -6.74
N SER A 126 9.67 4.41 -6.23
CA SER A 126 9.73 5.87 -6.06
C SER A 126 10.49 6.30 -4.81
N VAL A 127 11.00 5.36 -4.03
CA VAL A 127 11.67 5.58 -2.75
C VAL A 127 13.07 5.00 -2.83
N ASP A 128 14.08 5.82 -2.53
CA ASP A 128 15.43 5.31 -2.36
C ASP A 128 15.57 4.72 -0.95
N LEU A 129 15.59 3.39 -0.88
CA LEU A 129 15.78 2.64 0.36
C LEU A 129 17.26 2.30 0.63
N ASN A 130 18.18 2.63 -0.29
CA ASN A 130 19.62 2.41 -0.12
C ASN A 130 20.34 3.65 0.42
N ASP A 131 19.85 4.85 0.14
CA ASP A 131 20.53 6.09 0.51
C ASP A 131 20.14 6.59 1.91
N PRO A 132 21.08 6.58 2.89
CA PRO A 132 20.83 7.12 4.23
C PRO A 132 20.43 8.61 4.24
N VAL A 133 20.83 9.40 3.23
CA VAL A 133 20.49 10.83 3.13
C VAL A 133 18.99 11.02 2.97
N HIS A 134 18.32 10.11 2.25
CA HIS A 134 16.88 10.14 2.02
C HIS A 134 16.06 9.36 3.06
N LEU A 135 16.73 8.74 4.05
CA LEU A 135 16.12 7.94 5.11
C LEU A 135 16.13 8.67 6.46
N ASN A 136 15.30 9.71 6.60
CA ASN A 136 15.06 10.33 7.89
C ASN A 136 14.29 9.39 8.86
N PRO A 137 14.24 9.69 10.17
CA PRO A 137 13.61 8.80 11.16
C PRO A 137 12.14 8.45 10.88
N LYS A 138 11.34 9.37 10.32
CA LYS A 138 9.94 9.11 9.99
C LYS A 138 9.78 8.18 8.79
N ARG A 139 10.59 8.36 7.75
CA ARG A 139 10.65 7.44 6.61
C ARG A 139 11.12 6.05 7.03
N ILE A 140 12.18 5.97 7.85
CA ILE A 140 12.65 4.70 8.42
C ILE A 140 11.53 4.02 9.19
N MET A 141 10.82 4.74 10.06
CA MET A 141 9.71 4.18 10.83
C MET A 141 8.59 3.65 9.92
N HIS A 142 8.19 4.42 8.91
CA HIS A 142 7.16 4.01 7.95
C HIS A 142 7.52 2.69 7.24
N PHE A 143 8.66 2.66 6.56
CA PHE A 143 9.04 1.46 5.81
C PHE A 143 9.40 0.27 6.72
N ARG A 144 9.85 0.52 7.96
CA ARG A 144 9.99 -0.54 8.97
C ARG A 144 8.63 -1.17 9.27
N MET A 145 7.63 -0.37 9.65
CA MET A 145 6.27 -0.87 9.92
C MET A 145 5.68 -1.62 8.72
N LEU A 146 5.96 -1.18 7.50
CA LEU A 146 5.54 -1.87 6.28
C LEU A 146 6.14 -3.29 6.19
N PHE A 147 7.46 -3.43 6.33
CA PHE A 147 8.11 -4.74 6.22
C PHE A 147 7.80 -5.64 7.41
N GLU A 148 7.64 -5.09 8.61
CA GLU A 148 7.15 -5.82 9.78
C GLU A 148 5.74 -6.39 9.49
N ALA A 149 4.81 -5.57 8.99
CA ALA A 149 3.48 -6.02 8.59
C ALA A 149 3.52 -7.09 7.48
N ILE A 150 4.41 -6.96 6.49
CA ILE A 150 4.59 -8.01 5.46
C ILE A 150 5.09 -9.32 6.10
N PHE A 151 5.97 -9.25 7.10
CA PHE A 151 6.52 -10.44 7.75
C PHE A 151 5.56 -11.13 8.72
N GLU A 152 4.44 -10.51 9.09
CA GLU A 152 3.33 -11.17 9.78
C GLU A 152 2.63 -12.22 8.90
N PHE A 153 2.70 -12.09 7.57
CA PHE A 153 2.08 -13.06 6.64
C PHE A 153 2.78 -14.43 6.65
N PRO A 154 2.09 -15.52 6.26
CA PRO A 154 2.69 -16.85 6.14
C PRO A 154 3.92 -16.87 5.22
N ASN A 155 4.88 -17.76 5.50
CA ASN A 155 6.15 -17.83 4.77
C ASN A 155 5.98 -17.98 3.26
N LYS A 156 5.02 -18.79 2.82
CA LYS A 156 4.69 -18.97 1.39
C LYS A 156 4.24 -17.65 0.75
N LEU A 157 3.45 -16.86 1.46
CA LEU A 157 2.99 -15.57 0.94
C LEU A 157 4.12 -14.54 0.91
N VAL A 158 4.96 -14.48 1.95
CA VAL A 158 6.18 -13.64 1.94
C VAL A 158 7.06 -14.00 0.75
N TRP A 159 7.30 -15.29 0.49
CA TRP A 159 8.05 -15.73 -0.70
C TRP A 159 7.45 -15.20 -2.00
N ASN A 160 6.13 -15.34 -2.19
CA ASN A 160 5.44 -14.90 -3.39
C ASN A 160 5.48 -13.37 -3.58
N ILE A 161 5.31 -12.60 -2.50
CA ILE A 161 5.38 -11.13 -2.53
C ILE A 161 6.73 -10.66 -3.08
N PHE A 162 7.84 -11.23 -2.59
CA PHE A 162 9.19 -10.81 -2.96
C PHE A 162 9.63 -11.37 -4.32
N THR A 163 9.19 -12.57 -4.70
CA THR A 163 9.51 -13.16 -6.02
C THR A 163 8.97 -12.33 -7.19
N ARG A 164 7.86 -11.59 -6.99
CA ARG A 164 7.24 -10.75 -8.04
C ARG A 164 8.10 -9.61 -8.56
N ILE A 165 9.22 -9.29 -7.92
CA ILE A 165 10.19 -8.31 -8.40
C ILE A 165 11.56 -8.93 -8.68
N ALA A 166 11.72 -10.25 -8.57
CA ALA A 166 13.01 -10.95 -8.66
C ALA A 166 13.62 -10.92 -10.06
N VAL A 167 12.81 -11.22 -11.08
CA VAL A 167 13.28 -11.46 -12.45
C VAL A 167 13.42 -10.20 -13.30
N THR A 168 12.74 -9.11 -12.95
CA THR A 168 12.72 -7.87 -13.74
C THR A 168 14.04 -7.10 -13.58
N PRO A 169 14.90 -6.96 -14.61
CA PRO A 169 16.22 -6.33 -14.47
C PRO A 169 16.14 -4.88 -13.96
N GLU A 170 15.12 -4.13 -14.38
CA GLU A 170 14.90 -2.73 -13.99
C GLU A 170 14.66 -2.54 -12.48
N TYR A 171 14.38 -3.63 -11.75
CA TYR A 171 14.19 -3.61 -10.31
C TYR A 171 15.44 -3.98 -9.50
N GLU A 172 16.61 -4.14 -10.12
CA GLU A 172 17.83 -4.50 -9.39
C GLU A 172 18.15 -3.53 -8.24
N SER A 173 18.18 -2.22 -8.51
CA SER A 173 18.42 -1.21 -7.46
C SER A 173 17.34 -1.26 -6.36
N LEU A 174 16.07 -1.48 -6.74
CA LEU A 174 14.98 -1.64 -5.79
C LEU A 174 15.17 -2.88 -4.90
N ARG A 175 15.56 -4.03 -5.48
CA ARG A 175 15.82 -5.26 -4.72
C ARG A 175 16.94 -5.06 -3.71
N SER A 176 18.04 -4.45 -4.14
CA SER A 176 19.17 -4.10 -3.27
C SER A 176 18.73 -3.14 -2.15
N GLY A 177 17.90 -2.15 -2.48
CA GLY A 177 17.24 -1.22 -1.55
C GLY A 177 16.47 -1.90 -0.45
N ILE A 178 15.57 -2.78 -0.85
CA ILE A 178 14.75 -3.56 0.06
C ILE A 178 15.62 -4.46 0.93
N GLU A 179 16.62 -5.15 0.36
CA GLU A 179 17.51 -6.01 1.14
C GLU A 179 18.30 -5.22 2.19
N PHE A 180 18.94 -4.13 1.79
CA PHE A 180 19.70 -3.27 2.69
C PHE A 180 18.82 -2.73 3.81
N PHE A 181 17.65 -2.19 3.46
CA PHE A 181 16.75 -1.57 4.41
C PHE A 181 16.24 -2.56 5.45
N ILE A 182 15.75 -3.73 5.02
CA ILE A 182 15.25 -4.76 5.94
C ILE A 182 16.37 -5.23 6.87
N ARG A 183 17.57 -5.49 6.32
CA ARG A 183 18.71 -5.93 7.11
C ARG A 183 19.07 -4.93 8.21
N LYS A 184 19.20 -3.65 7.84
CA LYS A 184 19.68 -2.60 8.75
C LYS A 184 18.61 -2.12 9.72
N TYR A 185 17.41 -1.84 9.20
CA TYR A 185 16.38 -1.12 9.95
C TYR A 185 15.26 -2.00 10.47
N VAL A 186 15.07 -3.23 9.97
CA VAL A 186 14.03 -4.15 10.48
C VAL A 186 14.69 -5.22 11.34
N VAL A 187 15.54 -6.07 10.76
CA VAL A 187 16.21 -7.17 11.49
C VAL A 187 17.23 -6.65 12.50
N GLY A 188 17.90 -5.53 12.19
CA GLY A 188 18.81 -4.86 13.12
C GLY A 188 18.13 -4.42 14.42
N VAL A 189 16.82 -4.15 14.39
CA VAL A 189 16.03 -3.77 15.57
C VAL A 189 15.30 -4.97 16.16
N GLN A 190 14.71 -5.82 15.32
CA GLN A 190 13.93 -6.98 15.74
C GLN A 190 14.54 -8.28 15.20
N LYS A 191 15.51 -8.83 15.95
CA LYS A 191 16.27 -10.03 15.55
C LYS A 191 15.40 -11.27 15.28
N SER A 192 14.22 -11.37 15.89
CA SER A 192 13.28 -12.48 15.66
C SER A 192 12.78 -12.57 14.20
N LEU A 193 12.80 -11.45 13.45
CA LEU A 193 12.41 -11.41 12.04
C LEU A 193 13.49 -11.91 11.07
N ALA A 194 14.67 -12.30 11.58
CA ALA A 194 15.77 -12.78 10.72
C ALA A 194 15.39 -14.02 9.89
N SER A 195 14.52 -14.89 10.40
CA SER A 195 14.04 -16.07 9.66
C SER A 195 13.16 -15.68 8.47
N LYS A 196 12.23 -14.74 8.67
CA LYS A 196 11.39 -14.15 7.60
C LYS A 196 12.24 -13.45 6.55
N PHE A 197 13.23 -12.68 6.98
CA PHE A 197 14.14 -12.00 6.07
C PHE A 197 14.97 -12.97 5.22
N LYS A 198 15.43 -14.11 5.77
CA LYS A 198 16.12 -15.15 4.98
C LYS A 198 15.24 -15.65 3.82
N ILE A 199 13.94 -15.83 4.05
CA ILE A 199 12.98 -16.25 3.01
C ILE A 199 12.83 -15.15 1.95
N ALA A 200 12.57 -13.92 2.39
CA ALA A 200 12.44 -12.76 1.49
C ALA A 200 13.69 -12.55 0.62
N ARG A 201 14.89 -12.63 1.22
CA ARG A 201 16.16 -12.47 0.50
C ARG A 201 16.38 -13.58 -0.54
N LYS A 202 16.01 -14.82 -0.23
CA LYS A 202 16.06 -15.91 -1.22
C LYS A 202 15.08 -15.65 -2.36
N ALA A 203 13.86 -15.24 -2.05
CA ALA A 203 12.83 -14.93 -3.04
C ALA A 203 13.24 -13.78 -3.98
N LEU A 204 13.94 -12.75 -3.49
CA LEU A 204 14.46 -11.64 -4.33
C LEU A 204 15.45 -12.10 -5.40
N ASN A 205 16.14 -13.22 -5.18
CA ASN A 205 17.12 -13.80 -6.10
C ASN A 205 16.56 -15.00 -6.88
N ASN A 206 15.25 -15.28 -6.76
CA ASN A 206 14.64 -16.41 -7.43
C ASN A 206 14.43 -16.12 -8.93
N VAL A 207 15.36 -16.59 -9.74
CA VAL A 207 15.35 -16.47 -11.21
C VAL A 207 14.34 -17.39 -11.90
N GLU A 208 13.82 -18.41 -11.21
CA GLU A 208 12.83 -19.36 -11.76
C GLU A 208 11.40 -18.78 -11.79
N GLY A 209 11.20 -17.57 -11.27
CA GLY A 209 9.90 -16.88 -11.25
C GLY A 209 8.92 -17.43 -10.20
N ILE A 210 7.66 -16.98 -10.26
CA ILE A 210 6.60 -17.47 -9.37
C ILE A 210 6.21 -18.86 -9.86
N VAL A 211 6.60 -19.90 -9.13
CA VAL A 211 5.99 -21.23 -9.30
C VAL A 211 4.52 -21.08 -8.90
N MET A 212 3.63 -21.05 -9.89
CA MET A 212 2.17 -20.97 -9.70
C MET A 212 1.66 -22.15 -8.90
#